data_AF-A0A388QLR9-F1
#
_entry.id   AF-A0A388QLR9-F1
#
_cell.length_a   1.000
_cell.length_b   1.000
_cell.length_c   1.000
_cell.angle_alpha   90.00
_cell.angle_beta   90.00
_cell.angle_gamma   90.00
#
_symmetry.space_group_name_H-M   'P 1'
#
loop_
_entity.id
_entity.type
_entity.pdbx_description
1 polymer ?
#
loop_
_entity_poly.entity_id
_entity_poly.type
_entity_poly.pdbx_seq_one_letter_code
_entity_poly.pdbx_strand_id
1 'polypeptide(L)'
;MDDLPGVKDALVSLAIERSLSEISEAVCENVGNKLYKKYECYFHDCLQHPDYLVDVLKQVFGDGYLSIVNNINKKLEEFSYQDQIKEFLLVINK
;
A
#
# COMPACT_ATOMS: atom_id res chain seq x y z
N MET A 1 8.23 15.68 19.31
CA MET A 1 8.99 14.45 19.00
C MET A 1 8.64 14.17 17.56
N ASP A 2 9.43 14.76 16.66
CA ASP A 2 9.17 14.74 15.23
C ASP A 2 9.15 13.29 14.74
N ASP A 3 7.99 12.87 14.24
CA ASP A 3 7.85 11.68 13.41
C ASP A 3 8.93 11.75 12.30
N LEU A 4 9.90 10.84 12.34
CA LEU A 4 10.88 10.73 11.26
C LEU A 4 10.12 10.41 9.97
N PRO A 5 10.29 11.21 8.90
CA PRO A 5 9.48 11.09 7.69
C PRO A 5 9.47 9.67 7.11
N GLY A 6 10.59 8.94 7.18
CA GLY A 6 10.69 7.58 6.65
C GLY A 6 10.02 6.47 7.48
N VAL A 7 9.59 6.73 8.71
CA VAL A 7 8.93 5.69 9.54
C VAL A 7 7.55 5.37 8.98
N LYS A 8 6.82 6.38 8.50
CA LYS A 8 5.47 6.21 7.94
C LYS A 8 5.52 5.51 6.58
N ASP A 9 6.45 5.92 5.73
CA ASP A 9 6.69 5.27 4.44
C ASP A 9 7.05 3.80 4.63
N ALA A 10 7.90 3.48 5.62
CA ALA A 10 8.25 2.11 5.96
C ALA A 10 7.07 1.30 6.52
N LEU A 11 6.21 1.91 7.35
CA LEU A 11 4.99 1.27 7.86
C LEU A 11 4.02 0.93 6.73
N VAL A 12 3.80 1.87 5.81
CA VAL A 12 2.94 1.66 4.64
C VAL A 12 3.53 0.58 3.73
N SER A 13 4.83 0.66 3.43
CA SER A 13 5.52 -0.36 2.63
C SER A 13 5.35 -1.74 3.24
N LEU A 14 5.64 -1.88 4.54
CA LEU A 14 5.53 -3.13 5.26
C LEU A 14 4.10 -3.66 5.26
N ALA A 15 3.10 -2.81 5.45
CA ALA A 15 1.69 -3.22 5.42
C ALA A 15 1.31 -3.78 4.04
N ILE A 16 1.71 -3.10 2.97
CA ILE A 16 1.48 -3.53 1.58
C ILE A 16 2.18 -4.87 1.31
N GLU A 17 3.48 -4.95 1.60
CA GLU A 17 4.29 -6.14 1.37
C GLU A 17 3.74 -7.35 2.11
N ARG A 18 3.34 -7.18 3.38
CA ARG A 18 2.76 -8.25 4.18
C ARG A 18 1.42 -8.70 3.60
N SER A 19 0.54 -7.76 3.25
CA SER A 19 -0.76 -8.08 2.67
C SER A 19 -0.67 -8.84 1.36
N LEU A 20 0.32 -8.54 0.53
CA LEU A 20 0.57 -9.25 -0.73
C LEU A 20 1.25 -10.60 -0.50
N SER A 21 2.24 -10.65 0.40
CA SER A 21 3.01 -11.87 0.71
C SER A 21 2.17 -12.93 1.41
N GLU A 22 1.12 -12.54 2.13
CA GLU A 22 0.11 -13.48 2.68
C GLU A 22 -0.62 -14.26 1.59
N ILE A 23 -0.69 -13.74 0.35
CA ILE A 23 -1.18 -14.48 -0.81
C ILE A 23 -0.05 -15.34 -1.37
N SER A 24 1.07 -14.71 -1.72
CA SER A 24 2.35 -15.37 -2.05
C SER A 24 3.45 -14.33 -2.25
N GLU A 25 4.71 -14.71 -2.06
CA GLU A 25 5.86 -13.84 -2.37
C GLU A 25 5.89 -13.42 -3.84
N ALA A 26 5.55 -14.33 -4.76
CA ALA A 26 5.47 -14.03 -6.19
C ALA A 26 4.44 -12.95 -6.53
N VAL A 27 3.34 -12.88 -5.77
CA VAL A 27 2.34 -11.82 -5.91
C VAL A 27 2.90 -10.47 -5.47
N CYS A 28 3.59 -10.43 -4.32
CA CYS A 28 4.25 -9.21 -3.84
C CYS A 28 5.24 -8.67 -4.87
N GLU A 29 6.10 -9.55 -5.39
CA GLU A 29 7.08 -9.20 -6.41
C GLU A 29 6.42 -8.70 -7.70
N ASN A 30 5.35 -9.37 -8.16
CA ASN A 30 4.64 -8.96 -9.38
C ASN A 30 4.00 -7.57 -9.25
N VAL A 31 3.36 -7.27 -8.12
CA VAL A 31 2.78 -5.94 -7.86
C VAL A 31 3.87 -4.89 -7.78
N GLY A 32 4.96 -5.14 -7.04
CA GLY A 32 6.09 -4.21 -6.93
C GLY A 32 6.73 -3.93 -8.29
N ASN A 33 6.95 -4.96 -9.09
CA ASN A 33 7.47 -4.83 -10.46
C ASN A 33 6.53 -4.03 -11.37
N LYS A 34 5.22 -4.22 -11.28
CA LYS A 34 4.24 -3.45 -12.04
C LYS A 34 4.18 -1.99 -11.61
N LEU A 35 4.24 -1.74 -10.31
CA LEU A 35 4.29 -0.39 -9.74
C LEU A 35 5.51 0.37 -10.26
N TYR A 36 6.68 -0.24 -10.17
CA TYR A 36 7.92 0.36 -10.67
C TYR A 36 7.89 0.57 -12.18
N LYS A 37 7.44 -0.43 -12.97
CA LYS A 37 7.38 -0.30 -14.44
C LYS A 37 6.40 0.77 -14.92
N LYS A 38 5.31 1.02 -14.20
CA LYS A 38 4.25 1.95 -14.64
C LYS A 38 4.46 3.37 -14.12
N TYR A 39 4.98 3.51 -12.90
CA TYR A 39 5.05 4.79 -12.19
C TYR A 39 6.44 5.13 -11.67
N GLU A 40 7.43 4.25 -11.82
CA GLU A 40 8.77 4.38 -11.20
C GLU A 40 8.72 4.53 -9.67
N CYS A 41 7.63 4.06 -9.05
CA CYS A 41 7.40 4.10 -7.62
C CYS A 41 7.64 2.72 -6.96
N TYR A 42 8.08 2.76 -5.70
CA TYR A 42 8.17 1.61 -4.82
C TYR A 42 7.08 1.66 -3.75
N PHE A 43 6.94 0.59 -2.96
CA PHE A 43 5.89 0.51 -1.92
C PHE A 43 6.02 1.59 -0.85
N HIS A 44 7.23 2.04 -0.53
CA HIS A 44 7.44 3.15 0.42
C HIS A 44 6.95 4.50 -0.15
N ASP A 45 6.93 4.67 -1.47
CA ASP A 45 6.42 5.90 -2.11
C ASP A 45 4.88 5.93 -2.18
N CYS A 46 4.22 4.80 -1.95
CA CYS A 46 2.76 4.69 -2.01
C CYS A 46 2.06 5.55 -0.96
N LEU A 47 2.73 5.95 0.13
CA LEU A 47 2.13 6.88 1.09
C LEU A 47 1.83 8.24 0.45
N GLN A 48 2.70 8.70 -0.46
CA GLN A 48 2.50 9.95 -1.21
C GLN A 48 1.65 9.75 -2.46
N HIS A 49 1.62 8.53 -3.00
CA HIS A 49 0.89 8.18 -4.22
C HIS A 49 -0.02 6.94 -4.04
N PRO A 50 -1.05 7.00 -3.17
CA PRO A 50 -1.97 5.89 -2.94
C PRO A 50 -2.73 5.45 -4.19
N ASP A 51 -3.06 6.37 -5.09
CA ASP A 51 -3.77 6.08 -6.34
C ASP A 51 -2.98 5.12 -7.26
N TYR A 52 -1.64 5.17 -7.24
CA TYR A 52 -0.81 4.29 -8.07
C TYR A 52 -0.88 2.84 -7.58
N LEU A 53 -0.90 2.65 -6.26
CA LEU A 53 -1.10 1.34 -5.67
C LEU A 53 -2.47 0.78 -6.06
N VAL A 54 -3.54 1.57 -5.91
CA VAL A 54 -4.91 1.14 -6.24
C VAL A 54 -5.02 0.73 -7.70
N ASP A 55 -4.48 1.54 -8.61
CA ASP A 55 -4.47 1.24 -10.04
C ASP A 55 -3.75 -0.10 -10.34
N VAL A 56 -2.57 -0.33 -9.76
CA VAL A 56 -1.83 -1.59 -9.95
C VAL A 56 -2.58 -2.77 -9.35
N LEU A 57 -3.15 -2.63 -8.15
CA LEU A 57 -3.92 -3.69 -7.51
C LEU A 57 -5.17 -4.03 -8.35
N LYS A 58 -5.90 -3.03 -8.85
CA LYS A 58 -7.04 -3.23 -9.77
C LYS A 58 -6.61 -3.96 -11.04
N GLN A 59 -5.45 -3.63 -11.60
CA GLN A 59 -4.92 -4.31 -12.78
C GLN A 59 -4.51 -5.77 -12.54
N VAL A 60 -3.99 -6.09 -11.34
CA VAL A 60 -3.50 -7.45 -11.03
C VAL A 60 -4.64 -8.36 -10.56
N PHE A 61 -5.57 -7.83 -9.77
CA PHE A 61 -6.59 -8.64 -9.08
C PHE A 61 -8.01 -8.41 -9.58
N GLY A 62 -8.25 -7.45 -10.48
CA GLY A 62 -9.61 -7.02 -10.82
C GLY A 62 -10.34 -6.58 -9.55
N ASP A 63 -11.60 -6.98 -9.39
CA ASP A 63 -12.42 -6.71 -8.19
C ASP A 63 -11.85 -7.34 -6.89
N GLY A 64 -10.97 -8.35 -7.01
CA GLY A 64 -10.32 -9.00 -5.87
C GLY A 64 -9.39 -8.09 -5.07
N TYR A 65 -9.02 -6.93 -5.63
CA TYR A 65 -8.16 -5.94 -4.97
C TYR A 65 -8.73 -5.43 -3.64
N LEU A 66 -10.06 -5.40 -3.50
CA LEU A 66 -10.75 -4.95 -2.27
C LEU A 66 -10.34 -5.78 -1.05
N SER A 67 -10.08 -7.08 -1.24
CA SER A 67 -9.62 -7.95 -0.14
C SER A 67 -8.22 -7.54 0.34
N ILE A 68 -7.36 -7.12 -0.58
CA ILE A 68 -5.99 -6.66 -0.27
C ILE A 68 -6.05 -5.31 0.42
N VAL A 69 -6.85 -4.38 -0.11
CA VAL A 69 -7.10 -3.07 0.52
C VAL A 69 -7.60 -3.25 1.95
N ASN A 70 -8.57 -4.14 2.18
CA ASN A 70 -9.07 -4.42 3.52
C ASN A 70 -7.97 -4.96 4.47
N ASN A 71 -7.07 -5.79 3.95
CA ASN A 71 -5.96 -6.31 4.73
C ASN A 71 -4.92 -5.23 5.08
N ILE A 72 -4.62 -4.33 4.13
CA ILE A 72 -3.76 -3.17 4.36
C ILE A 72 -4.39 -2.25 5.42
N ASN A 73 -5.70 -1.97 5.31
CA ASN A 73 -6.43 -1.18 6.30
C ASN A 73 -6.28 -1.75 7.71
N LYS A 74 -6.52 -3.05 7.90
CA LYS A 74 -6.39 -3.69 9.21
C LYS A 74 -4.99 -3.55 9.82
N LYS A 75 -3.95 -3.59 9.00
CA LYS A 75 -2.55 -3.44 9.43
C LYS A 75 -2.18 -2.00 9.78
N LEU A 76 -2.89 -1.02 9.21
CA LEU A 76 -2.63 0.41 9.41
C LEU A 76 -3.66 1.10 10.32
N GLU A 77 -4.72 0.40 10.73
CA GLU A 77 -5.81 0.94 11.55
C GLU A 77 -5.29 1.56 12.85
N GLU A 78 -4.34 0.89 13.53
CA GLU A 78 -3.75 1.38 14.77
C GLU A 78 -2.93 2.67 14.57
N PHE A 79 -2.49 2.95 13.33
CA PHE A 79 -1.72 4.14 12.97
C PHE A 79 -2.58 5.23 12.31
N SER A 80 -3.89 5.01 12.19
CA SER A 80 -4.84 5.97 11.57
C SER A 80 -5.00 7.28 12.34
N TYR A 81 -4.44 7.40 13.55
CA TYR A 81 -4.32 8.67 14.26
C TYR A 81 -3.35 9.65 13.56
N GLN A 82 -2.49 9.16 12.67
CA GLN A 82 -1.58 9.98 11.88
C GLN A 82 -2.29 10.45 10.60
N ASP A 83 -2.33 11.77 10.37
CA ASP A 83 -3.08 12.36 9.25
C ASP A 83 -2.69 11.78 7.87
N GLN A 84 -1.40 11.57 7.62
CA GLN A 84 -0.92 11.01 6.34
C GLN A 84 -1.41 9.58 6.11
N ILE A 85 -1.36 8.73 7.15
CA ILE A 85 -1.83 7.35 7.04
C ILE A 85 -3.35 7.33 6.88
N LYS A 86 -4.06 8.19 7.61
CA LYS A 86 -5.51 8.34 7.47
C LYS A 86 -5.90 8.76 6.04
N GLU A 87 -5.21 9.73 5.46
CA GLU A 87 -5.44 10.18 4.08
C GLU A 87 -5.14 9.06 3.07
N PHE A 88 -4.02 8.36 3.24
CA PHE A 88 -3.68 7.18 2.45
C PHE A 88 -4.80 6.13 2.49
N LEU A 89 -5.28 5.77 3.68
CA LEU A 89 -6.38 4.83 3.85
C LEU A 89 -7.66 5.32 3.14
N LEU A 90 -8.00 6.60 3.25
CA LEU A 90 -9.18 7.15 2.57
C LEU A 90 -9.09 7.04 1.03
N VAL A 91 -7.89 7.18 0.45
CA VAL A 91 -7.71 7.04 -0.99
C VAL A 91 -7.78 5.59 -1.43
N ILE A 92 -7.11 4.67 -0.73
CA ILE A 92 -7.07 3.26 -1.16
C ILE A 92 -8.41 2.52 -1.01
N ASN A 93 -9.33 3.04 -0.20
CA ASN A 93 -10.69 2.51 -0.02
C ASN A 93 -11.70 2.97 -1.11
N LYS A 94 -11.26 3.71 -2.14
CA LYS A 94 -12.11 4.18 -3.25
C LYS A 94 -12.18 3.20 -4.43
#